data_AF-A0A3M1DJG7-F1
#
_entry.id   AF-A0A3M1DJG7-F1
#
_cell.length_a   1.000
_cell.length_b   1.000
_cell.length_c   1.000
_cell.angle_alpha   90.00
_cell.angle_beta   90.00
_cell.angle_gamma   90.00
#
_symmetry.space_group_name_H-M   'P 1'
#
loop_
_entity.id
_entity.type
_entity.pdbx_description
1 polymer ?
#
loop_
_entity_poly.entity_id
_entity_poly.type
_entity_poly.pdbx_seq_one_letter_code
_entity_poly.pdbx_strand_id
1 'polypeptide(L)'
;MAKQTSHDNVTPHPAMLRERRQREEPGREAARAKVLTIASGKGGVGKTNVATNLAITLARDGARVCLLDADTGLANVNVLLGFQPDHTIEELLTGDLELEQLVVSLPQGIDVVPAGSGLLPSSDLHPLQRHRLVAALATLERSYDYLIIDAAAGIGALVIDLLRAAAFPIIVVTAEPTSLTDAYALLKRLGRTGERRHWFLLVNDV
;
A
#
# COMPACT_ATOMS: atom_id res chain seq x y z
N MET A 1 -8.01 -33.77 -43.80
CA MET A 1 -7.89 -34.21 -42.39
C MET A 1 -7.38 -33.03 -41.57
N ALA A 2 -8.05 -32.75 -40.46
CA ALA A 2 -8.15 -31.43 -39.84
C ALA A 2 -6.88 -30.97 -39.10
N LYS A 3 -6.63 -29.66 -39.16
CA LYS A 3 -5.65 -28.91 -38.36
C LYS A 3 -6.14 -28.82 -36.91
N GLN A 4 -5.31 -29.24 -35.95
CA GLN A 4 -5.51 -28.99 -34.53
C GLN A 4 -5.09 -27.55 -34.23
N THR A 5 -6.05 -26.68 -33.97
CA THR A 5 -5.82 -25.31 -33.46
C THR A 5 -5.54 -25.39 -31.96
N SER A 6 -4.32 -25.04 -31.55
CA SER A 6 -3.97 -24.74 -30.17
C SER A 6 -4.63 -23.42 -29.76
N HIS A 7 -5.58 -23.48 -28.84
CA HIS A 7 -6.07 -22.30 -28.15
C HIS A 7 -5.04 -21.87 -27.11
N ASP A 8 -4.12 -21.00 -27.51
CA ASP A 8 -3.29 -20.23 -26.59
C ASP A 8 -4.21 -19.24 -25.86
N ASN A 9 -4.59 -19.59 -24.63
CA ASN A 9 -5.31 -18.71 -23.74
C ASN A 9 -4.31 -17.71 -23.14
N VAL A 10 -3.88 -16.74 -23.95
CA VAL A 10 -2.95 -15.68 -23.55
C VAL A 10 -3.70 -14.76 -22.59
N THR A 11 -3.37 -14.84 -21.30
CA THR A 11 -3.81 -13.85 -20.32
C THR A 11 -3.43 -12.45 -20.82
N PRO A 12 -4.39 -11.52 -20.99
CA PRO A 12 -4.09 -10.22 -21.57
C PRO A 12 -3.09 -9.44 -20.72
N HIS A 13 -2.15 -8.77 -21.39
CA HIS A 13 -1.11 -7.98 -20.74
C HIS A 13 -1.73 -6.85 -19.90
N PRO A 14 -1.28 -6.58 -18.65
CA PRO A 14 -1.90 -5.60 -17.74
C PRO A 14 -2.06 -4.19 -18.33
N ALA A 15 -1.10 -3.77 -19.15
CA ALA A 15 -1.16 -2.49 -19.88
C ALA A 15 -2.35 -2.42 -20.87
N MET A 16 -2.67 -3.52 -21.56
CA MET A 16 -3.83 -3.57 -22.48
C MET A 16 -5.16 -3.53 -21.74
N LEU A 17 -5.23 -4.09 -20.52
CA LEU A 17 -6.43 -3.99 -19.67
C LEU A 17 -6.69 -2.54 -19.23
N ARG A 18 -5.62 -1.76 -18.98
CA ARG A 18 -5.71 -0.33 -18.66
C ARG A 18 -6.14 0.50 -19.87
N GLU A 19 -5.55 0.28 -21.05
CA GLU A 19 -5.90 1.00 -22.29
C GLU A 19 -7.34 0.73 -22.77
N ARG A 20 -7.83 -0.52 -22.64
CA ARG A 20 -9.21 -0.87 -22.96
C ARG A 20 -10.20 -0.15 -22.03
N ARG A 21 -9.89 -0.02 -20.75
CA ARG A 21 -10.75 0.65 -19.77
C ARG A 21 -10.71 2.18 -19.83
N GLN A 22 -9.56 2.79 -20.17
CA GLN A 22 -9.52 4.24 -20.46
C GLN A 22 -10.44 4.62 -21.63
N ARG A 23 -10.79 3.66 -22.51
CA ARG A 23 -11.71 3.84 -23.63
C ARG A 23 -13.18 3.45 -23.33
N GLU A 24 -13.48 2.73 -22.26
CA GLU A 24 -14.79 2.04 -22.13
C GLU A 24 -15.75 2.47 -20.99
N GLU A 25 -15.43 3.36 -20.04
CA GLU A 25 -16.42 3.71 -18.99
C GLU A 25 -16.55 5.20 -18.62
N PRO A 26 -17.24 6.01 -19.44
CA PRO A 26 -17.83 7.27 -18.97
C PRO A 26 -19.09 6.95 -18.15
N GLY A 27 -19.02 7.00 -16.82
CA GLY A 27 -20.21 6.89 -15.96
C GLY A 27 -20.07 6.17 -14.62
N ARG A 28 -18.90 5.63 -14.26
CA ARG A 28 -18.69 5.08 -12.91
C ARG A 28 -18.56 6.26 -11.94
N GLU A 29 -19.63 6.56 -11.20
CA GLU A 29 -19.59 7.51 -10.07
C GLU A 29 -18.40 7.09 -9.20
N ALA A 30 -17.41 7.98 -9.03
CA ALA A 30 -16.10 7.64 -8.51
C ALA A 30 -16.20 7.26 -7.02
N ALA A 31 -16.52 5.99 -6.75
CA ALA A 31 -16.42 5.42 -5.43
C ALA A 31 -14.96 5.57 -4.98
N ARG A 32 -14.75 6.19 -3.81
CA ARG A 32 -13.42 6.35 -3.22
C ARG A 32 -12.75 4.98 -3.10
N ALA A 33 -11.45 4.94 -3.39
CA ALA A 33 -10.63 3.76 -3.23
C ALA A 33 -10.81 3.14 -1.84
N LYS A 34 -10.84 1.81 -1.78
CA LYS A 34 -10.74 1.12 -0.50
C LYS A 34 -9.31 1.22 -0.01
N VAL A 35 -9.09 1.93 1.09
CA VAL A 35 -7.78 2.09 1.71
C VAL A 35 -7.49 0.91 2.64
N LEU A 36 -6.44 0.15 2.33
CA LEU A 36 -5.94 -0.98 3.11
C LEU A 36 -4.56 -0.60 3.69
N THR A 37 -4.47 -0.47 5.01
CA THR A 37 -3.17 -0.26 5.67
C THR A 37 -2.67 -1.56 6.24
N ILE A 38 -1.52 -2.02 5.76
CA ILE A 38 -0.81 -3.21 6.23
C ILE A 38 0.24 -2.77 7.25
N ALA A 39 0.06 -3.16 8.51
CA ALA A 39 0.96 -2.80 9.60
C ALA A 39 1.31 -4.00 10.48
N SER A 40 2.28 -3.83 11.37
CA SER A 40 2.69 -4.86 12.32
C SER A 40 3.37 -4.23 13.53
N GLY A 41 3.24 -4.87 14.69
CA GLY A 41 3.97 -4.43 15.88
C GLY A 41 5.48 -4.69 15.80
N LYS A 42 5.91 -5.66 14.97
CA LYS A 42 7.30 -6.11 14.85
C LYS A 42 7.79 -6.05 13.41
N GLY A 43 9.08 -5.82 13.20
CA GLY A 43 9.74 -6.03 11.90
C GLY A 43 9.80 -7.51 11.50
N GLY A 44 10.05 -7.79 10.22
CA GLY A 44 10.30 -9.15 9.75
C GLY A 44 9.08 -10.09 9.65
N VAL A 45 7.86 -9.61 9.90
CA VAL A 45 6.64 -10.46 9.83
C VAL A 45 6.08 -10.64 8.40
N GLY A 46 6.70 -10.02 7.39
CA GLY A 46 6.29 -10.14 5.98
C GLY A 46 5.34 -9.07 5.44
N LYS A 47 5.15 -7.92 6.11
CA LYS A 47 4.24 -6.84 5.67
C LYS A 47 4.40 -6.44 4.20
N THR A 48 5.61 -6.07 3.77
CA THR A 48 5.88 -5.61 2.41
C THR A 48 5.58 -6.70 1.38
N ASN A 49 5.89 -7.97 1.70
CA ASN A 49 5.52 -9.10 0.86
C ASN A 49 3.99 -9.23 0.73
N VAL A 50 3.27 -9.16 1.85
CA VAL A 50 1.80 -9.20 1.87
C VAL A 50 1.21 -8.04 1.05
N ALA A 51 1.66 -6.82 1.30
CA ALA A 51 1.18 -5.62 0.61
C ALA A 51 1.42 -5.70 -0.90
N THR A 52 2.63 -6.08 -1.30
CA THR A 52 3.04 -6.18 -2.71
C THR A 52 2.28 -7.28 -3.45
N ASN A 53 2.19 -8.48 -2.88
CA ASN A 53 1.49 -9.60 -3.51
C ASN A 53 -0.03 -9.38 -3.56
N LEU A 54 -0.60 -8.74 -2.53
CA LEU A 54 -2.00 -8.33 -2.54
C LEU A 54 -2.26 -7.32 -3.66
N ALA A 55 -1.38 -6.33 -3.82
CA ALA A 55 -1.50 -5.33 -4.88
C ALA A 55 -1.47 -5.96 -6.27
N ILE A 56 -0.50 -6.83 -6.53
CA ILE A 56 -0.36 -7.53 -7.81
C ILE A 56 -1.56 -8.44 -8.07
N THR A 57 -2.02 -9.17 -7.06
CA THR A 57 -3.19 -10.06 -7.20
C THR A 57 -4.45 -9.28 -7.55
N LEU A 58 -4.74 -8.18 -6.84
CA LEU A 58 -5.89 -7.33 -7.14
C LEU A 58 -5.80 -6.68 -8.53
N ALA A 59 -4.60 -6.29 -8.97
CA ALA A 59 -4.39 -5.76 -10.31
C ALA A 59 -4.56 -6.82 -11.40
N ARG A 60 -4.13 -8.06 -11.16
CA ARG A 60 -4.37 -9.21 -12.06
C ARG A 60 -5.86 -9.52 -12.22
N ASP A 61 -6.65 -9.29 -11.18
CA ASP A 61 -8.11 -9.40 -11.22
C ASP A 61 -8.78 -8.17 -11.87
N GLY A 62 -7.99 -7.23 -12.40
CA GLY A 62 -8.45 -6.09 -13.19
C GLY A 62 -8.77 -4.83 -12.39
N ALA A 63 -8.42 -4.78 -11.10
CA ALA A 63 -8.59 -3.57 -10.30
C ALA A 63 -7.49 -2.54 -10.56
N ARG A 64 -7.81 -1.24 -10.44
CA ARG A 64 -6.81 -0.17 -10.39
C ARG A 64 -6.23 -0.12 -8.99
N VAL A 65 -4.95 -0.41 -8.85
CA VAL A 65 -4.29 -0.50 -7.54
C VAL A 65 -3.09 0.43 -7.48
N CYS A 66 -3.01 1.20 -6.40
CA CYS A 66 -1.82 1.93 -6.01
C CYS A 66 -1.26 1.35 -4.70
N LEU A 67 0.04 1.08 -4.65
CA LEU A 67 0.77 0.67 -3.46
C LEU A 67 1.66 1.82 -3.00
N LEU A 68 1.38 2.35 -1.81
CA LEU A 68 2.24 3.31 -1.12
C LEU A 68 3.18 2.56 -0.19
N ASP A 69 4.48 2.69 -0.41
CA ASP A 69 5.49 2.35 0.59
C ASP A 69 5.59 3.53 1.58
N ALA A 70 5.17 3.30 2.83
CA ALA A 70 5.19 4.29 3.90
C ALA A 70 6.23 3.96 4.97
N ASP A 71 7.19 3.09 4.67
CA ASP A 71 8.38 2.88 5.49
C ASP A 71 9.53 3.79 5.04
N THR A 72 9.46 5.08 5.41
CA THR A 72 10.49 6.08 5.07
C THR A 72 11.89 5.76 5.62
N GLY A 73 12.01 4.81 6.55
CA GLY A 73 13.28 4.41 7.14
C GLY A 73 14.02 3.35 6.32
N LEU A 74 13.28 2.41 5.72
CA LEU A 74 13.82 1.26 5.00
C LEU A 74 12.88 0.88 3.84
N ALA A 75 12.93 1.65 2.74
CA ALA A 75 12.15 1.37 1.55
C ALA A 75 12.49 -0.02 0.99
N ASN A 76 11.46 -0.88 0.91
CA ASN A 76 11.62 -2.28 0.48
C ASN A 76 10.83 -2.58 -0.78
N VAL A 77 9.78 -1.81 -1.10
CA VAL A 77 8.93 -2.10 -2.27
C VAL A 77 9.71 -1.98 -3.57
N ASN A 78 10.53 -0.94 -3.72
CA ASN A 78 11.34 -0.72 -4.92
C ASN A 78 12.41 -1.80 -5.11
N VAL A 79 13.02 -2.28 -4.02
CA VAL A 79 13.96 -3.40 -4.05
C VAL A 79 13.26 -4.69 -4.48
N LEU A 80 12.11 -5.01 -3.88
CA LEU A 80 11.34 -6.22 -4.20
C LEU A 80 10.80 -6.23 -5.63
N LEU A 81 10.43 -5.06 -6.16
CA LEU A 81 9.87 -4.92 -7.50
C LEU A 81 10.91 -4.60 -8.58
N GLY A 82 12.17 -4.38 -8.18
CA GLY A 82 13.29 -4.19 -9.10
C GLY A 82 13.24 -2.89 -9.89
N PHE A 83 12.87 -1.77 -9.25
CA PHE A 83 12.87 -0.45 -9.88
C PHE A 83 13.60 0.59 -9.02
N GLN A 84 14.06 1.67 -9.67
CA GLN A 84 14.72 2.79 -9.00
C GLN A 84 13.86 4.04 -9.18
N PRO A 85 13.32 4.62 -8.10
CA PRO A 85 12.50 5.82 -8.19
C PRO A 85 13.35 7.08 -8.37
N ASP A 86 12.87 8.01 -9.21
CA ASP A 86 13.47 9.35 -9.34
C ASP A 86 13.07 10.28 -8.19
N HIS A 87 11.86 10.07 -7.65
CA HIS A 87 11.26 10.84 -6.57
C HIS A 87 10.59 9.92 -5.56
N THR A 88 10.54 10.35 -4.30
CA THR A 88 9.97 9.58 -3.19
C THR A 88 8.99 10.41 -2.37
N ILE A 89 8.38 9.80 -1.36
CA ILE A 89 7.56 10.56 -0.41
C ILE A 89 8.35 11.63 0.36
N GLU A 90 9.70 11.59 0.41
CA GLU A 90 10.48 12.65 1.06
C GLU A 90 10.20 14.03 0.44
N GLU A 91 10.09 14.11 -0.89
CA GLU A 91 9.78 15.34 -1.62
C GLU A 91 8.35 15.85 -1.36
N LEU A 92 7.40 14.96 -1.04
CA LEU A 92 6.08 15.37 -0.54
C LEU A 92 6.20 15.95 0.87
N LEU A 93 7.01 15.35 1.74
CA LEU A 93 7.14 15.78 3.13
C LEU A 93 7.81 17.16 3.23
N THR A 94 8.76 17.48 2.35
CA THR A 94 9.34 18.84 2.21
C THR A 94 8.36 19.81 1.56
N GLY A 95 7.46 19.30 0.69
CA GLY A 95 6.45 20.10 -0.02
C GLY A 95 6.92 20.55 -1.40
N ASP A 96 7.91 19.87 -1.95
CA ASP A 96 8.46 20.14 -3.28
C ASP A 96 7.58 19.53 -4.37
N LEU A 97 6.94 18.40 -4.09
CA LEU A 97 6.09 17.65 -5.02
C LEU A 97 4.76 17.23 -4.38
N GLU A 98 3.72 17.12 -5.19
CA GLU A 98 2.44 16.50 -4.82
C GLU A 98 2.50 14.98 -4.98
N LEU A 99 1.64 14.26 -4.27
CA LEU A 99 1.69 12.79 -4.18
C LEU A 99 1.49 12.10 -5.55
N GLU A 100 0.67 12.67 -6.43
CA GLU A 100 0.44 12.18 -7.80
C GLU A 100 1.69 12.22 -8.67
N GLN A 101 2.61 13.15 -8.39
CA GLN A 101 3.86 13.30 -9.15
C GLN A 101 4.89 12.24 -8.77
N LEU A 102 4.66 11.53 -7.66
CA LEU A 102 5.54 10.47 -7.15
C LEU A 102 5.14 9.08 -7.66
N VAL A 103 4.04 8.99 -8.42
CA VAL A 103 3.47 7.73 -8.86
C VAL A 103 4.30 7.11 -9.98
N VAL A 104 4.78 5.89 -9.75
CA VAL A 104 5.51 5.09 -10.73
C VAL A 104 4.65 3.91 -11.19
N SER A 105 4.31 3.86 -12.48
CA SER A 105 3.60 2.71 -13.06
C SER A 105 4.55 1.56 -13.36
N LEU A 106 4.19 0.36 -12.93
CA LEU A 106 5.03 -0.83 -13.10
C LEU A 106 4.42 -1.86 -14.06
N PRO A 107 5.26 -2.70 -14.72
CA PRO A 107 4.79 -3.72 -15.69
C PRO A 107 3.80 -4.73 -15.11
N GLN A 108 3.81 -4.93 -13.79
CA GLN A 108 2.92 -5.84 -13.06
C GLN A 108 1.45 -5.33 -13.03
N GLY A 109 1.17 -4.13 -13.55
CA GLY A 109 -0.18 -3.57 -13.62
C GLY A 109 -0.59 -2.78 -12.38
N ILE A 110 0.35 -2.53 -11.46
CA ILE A 110 0.18 -1.68 -10.28
C ILE A 110 0.90 -0.35 -10.47
N ASP A 111 0.41 0.67 -9.77
CA ASP A 111 1.15 1.90 -9.56
C ASP A 111 1.76 1.89 -8.16
N VAL A 112 2.92 2.51 -7.99
CA VAL A 112 3.64 2.55 -6.72
C VAL A 112 4.00 3.99 -6.37
N VAL A 113 3.77 4.37 -5.12
CA VAL A 113 4.40 5.54 -4.52
C VAL A 113 5.54 5.05 -3.62
N PRO A 114 6.81 5.31 -3.99
CA PRO A 114 7.96 4.78 -3.28
C PRO A 114 8.30 5.58 -2.02
N ALA A 115 8.78 4.86 -1.00
CA ALA A 115 9.34 5.44 0.20
C ALA A 115 10.73 6.04 -0.06
N GLY A 116 11.15 6.92 0.85
CA GLY A 116 12.47 7.52 0.87
C GLY A 116 13.61 6.56 1.18
N SER A 117 14.86 7.04 1.04
CA SER A 117 16.06 6.22 1.16
C SER A 117 16.61 6.10 2.59
N GLY A 118 15.76 6.33 3.61
CA GLY A 118 16.14 6.20 5.01
C GLY A 118 16.77 7.45 5.62
N LEU A 119 16.75 8.59 4.93
CA LEU A 119 17.27 9.86 5.45
C LEU A 119 16.41 10.40 6.61
N LEU A 120 15.13 10.05 6.65
CA LEU A 120 14.16 10.46 7.66
C LEU A 120 13.29 9.27 8.10
N PRO A 121 13.62 8.61 9.23
CA PRO A 121 12.79 7.55 9.79
C PRO A 121 11.36 8.04 10.05
N SER A 122 10.38 7.16 9.85
CA SER A 122 8.96 7.50 10.02
C SER A 122 8.59 7.91 11.45
N SER A 123 9.42 7.52 12.43
CA SER A 123 9.31 7.94 13.84
C SER A 123 9.59 9.42 14.05
N ASP A 124 10.38 10.04 13.17
CA ASP A 124 10.94 11.37 13.35
C ASP A 124 10.13 12.44 12.60
N LEU A 125 9.09 12.03 11.88
CA LEU A 125 8.22 12.93 11.14
C LEU A 125 7.44 13.87 12.06
N HIS A 126 7.59 15.17 11.81
CA HIS A 126 6.85 16.21 12.49
C HIS A 126 5.33 16.02 12.28
N PRO A 127 4.46 16.35 13.25
CA PRO A 127 3.01 16.21 13.09
C PRO A 127 2.43 16.81 11.79
N LEU A 128 2.98 17.94 11.33
CA LEU A 128 2.59 18.57 10.07
C LEU A 128 2.90 17.69 8.85
N GLN A 129 4.07 17.05 8.83
CA GLN A 129 4.48 16.15 7.74
C GLN A 129 3.59 14.89 7.69
N ARG A 130 3.28 14.31 8.86
CA ARG A 130 2.33 13.20 8.96
C ARG A 130 0.94 13.59 8.47
N HIS A 131 0.46 14.77 8.88
CA HIS A 131 -0.83 15.29 8.41
C HIS A 131 -0.84 15.51 6.89
N ARG A 132 0.24 16.07 6.32
CA ARG A 132 0.38 16.25 4.88
C ARG A 132 0.30 14.91 4.14
N LEU A 133 1.04 13.89 4.57
CA LEU A 133 1.00 12.57 3.96
C LEU A 133 -0.41 11.96 4.01
N VAL A 134 -1.05 11.96 5.19
CA VAL A 134 -2.41 11.41 5.35
C VAL A 134 -3.45 12.18 4.52
N ALA A 135 -3.35 13.51 4.46
CA ALA A 135 -4.23 14.34 3.65
C ALA A 135 -4.05 14.08 2.15
N ALA A 136 -2.80 13.87 1.70
CA ALA A 136 -2.48 13.59 0.32
C ALA A 136 -3.08 12.25 -0.17
N LEU A 137 -3.27 11.25 0.70
CA LEU A 137 -3.92 9.98 0.30
C LEU A 137 -5.29 10.19 -0.36
N ALA A 138 -6.04 11.21 0.09
CA ALA A 138 -7.37 11.53 -0.45
C ALA A 138 -7.33 11.95 -1.93
N THR A 139 -6.18 12.40 -2.43
CA THR A 139 -6.04 12.78 -3.84
C THR A 139 -5.94 11.55 -4.75
N LEU A 140 -5.25 10.50 -4.29
CA LEU A 140 -5.17 9.21 -4.98
C LEU A 140 -6.48 8.42 -4.93
N GLU A 141 -7.29 8.57 -3.88
CA GLU A 141 -8.54 7.81 -3.70
C GLU A 141 -9.52 7.88 -4.89
N ARG A 142 -9.44 8.90 -5.75
CA ARG A 142 -10.31 9.07 -6.91
C ARG A 142 -9.87 8.26 -8.14
N SER A 143 -8.60 7.90 -8.20
CA SER A 143 -7.97 7.29 -9.38
C SER A 143 -7.89 5.77 -9.30
N TYR A 144 -8.07 5.20 -8.10
CA TYR A 144 -7.87 3.79 -7.81
C TYR A 144 -9.11 3.12 -7.23
N ASP A 145 -9.24 1.82 -7.42
CA ASP A 145 -10.22 1.01 -6.72
C ASP A 145 -9.68 0.58 -5.35
N TYR A 146 -8.36 0.38 -5.24
CA TYR A 146 -7.65 0.04 -4.01
C TYR A 146 -6.40 0.91 -3.84
N LEU A 147 -6.24 1.44 -2.62
CA LEU A 147 -5.00 2.06 -2.17
C LEU A 147 -4.44 1.21 -1.03
N ILE A 148 -3.31 0.56 -1.27
CA ILE A 148 -2.64 -0.30 -0.30
C ILE A 148 -1.47 0.47 0.28
N ILE A 149 -1.33 0.45 1.60
CA ILE A 149 -0.27 1.17 2.31
C ILE A 149 0.55 0.14 3.06
N ASP A 150 1.84 0.02 2.71
CA ASP A 150 2.82 -0.74 3.50
C ASP A 150 3.42 0.17 4.57
N ALA A 151 2.96 0.02 5.80
CA ALA A 151 3.42 0.87 6.90
C ALA A 151 4.73 0.32 7.51
N ALA A 152 5.52 1.22 8.09
CA ALA A 152 6.69 0.83 8.89
C ALA A 152 6.32 -0.12 10.05
N ALA A 153 7.30 -0.88 10.53
CA ALA A 153 7.12 -1.71 11.71
C ALA A 153 6.96 -0.87 13.00
N GLY A 154 6.25 -1.43 13.97
CA GLY A 154 6.17 -0.87 15.32
C GLY A 154 4.88 -0.10 15.59
N ILE A 155 4.94 0.74 16.61
CA ILE A 155 3.79 1.49 17.13
C ILE A 155 3.92 2.99 16.86
N GLY A 156 4.73 3.40 15.89
CA GLY A 156 5.03 4.81 15.58
C GLY A 156 3.79 5.65 15.28
N ALA A 157 3.90 6.96 15.44
CA ALA A 157 2.75 7.85 15.31
C ALA A 157 2.17 7.86 13.88
N LEU A 158 3.02 7.82 12.85
CA LEU A 158 2.56 7.66 11.46
C LEU A 158 1.79 6.36 11.24
N VAL A 159 2.29 5.23 11.76
CA VAL A 159 1.61 3.91 11.65
C VAL A 159 0.19 3.99 12.25
N ILE A 160 0.05 4.64 13.40
CA ILE A 160 -1.25 4.85 14.05
C ILE A 160 -2.17 5.73 13.19
N ASP A 161 -1.66 6.81 12.60
CA ASP A 161 -2.45 7.71 11.76
C ASP A 161 -2.93 6.99 10.49
N LEU A 162 -2.06 6.21 9.83
CA LEU A 162 -2.41 5.42 8.65
C LEU A 162 -3.43 4.31 8.94
N LEU A 163 -3.31 3.64 10.09
CA LEU A 163 -4.28 2.62 10.53
C LEU A 163 -5.65 3.24 10.84
N ARG A 164 -5.68 4.48 11.33
CA ARG A 164 -6.93 5.23 11.56
C ARG A 164 -7.52 5.78 10.26
N ALA A 165 -6.70 6.16 9.29
CA ALA A 165 -7.20 6.62 8.00
C ALA A 165 -7.81 5.48 7.17
N ALA A 166 -7.32 4.24 7.34
CA ALA A 166 -7.75 3.10 6.55
C ALA A 166 -9.18 2.64 6.82
N ALA A 167 -9.86 2.22 5.75
CA ALA A 167 -11.11 1.47 5.82
C ALA A 167 -10.86 0.02 6.27
N PHE A 168 -9.72 -0.55 5.88
CA PHE A 168 -9.31 -1.91 6.22
C PHE A 168 -7.93 -1.88 6.88
N PRO A 169 -7.86 -1.66 8.20
CA PRO A 169 -6.61 -1.78 8.95
C PRO A 169 -6.29 -3.26 9.17
N ILE A 170 -5.19 -3.73 8.57
CA ILE A 170 -4.73 -5.12 8.62
C ILE A 170 -3.43 -5.18 9.43
N ILE A 171 -3.46 -5.94 10.52
CA ILE A 171 -2.30 -6.21 11.37
C ILE A 171 -1.74 -7.58 10.99
N VAL A 172 -0.50 -7.59 10.51
CA VAL A 172 0.23 -8.82 10.16
C VAL A 172 0.96 -9.34 11.40
N VAL A 173 0.79 -10.62 11.68
CA VAL A 173 1.42 -11.34 12.79
C VAL A 173 1.99 -12.68 12.35
N THR A 174 2.93 -13.22 13.10
CA THR A 174 3.39 -14.61 12.99
C THR A 174 3.00 -15.38 14.25
N ALA A 175 3.19 -16.71 14.24
CA ALA A 175 2.97 -17.53 15.43
C ALA A 175 4.01 -17.31 16.55
N GLU A 176 5.01 -16.46 16.33
CA GLU A 176 6.02 -16.15 17.33
C GLU A 176 5.44 -15.36 18.52
N PRO A 177 5.76 -15.73 19.78
CA PRO A 177 5.27 -15.02 20.96
C PRO A 177 5.57 -13.51 20.96
N THR A 178 6.71 -13.10 20.39
CA THR A 178 7.10 -11.69 20.28
C THR A 178 6.23 -10.93 19.28
N SER A 179 5.89 -11.54 18.14
CA SER A 179 4.97 -10.95 17.16
C SER A 179 3.58 -10.69 17.75
N LEU A 180 3.05 -11.67 18.49
CA LEU A 180 1.76 -11.54 19.17
C LEU A 180 1.76 -10.44 20.24
N THR A 181 2.86 -10.34 21.02
CA THR A 181 3.00 -9.32 22.06
C THR A 181 3.02 -7.91 21.46
N ASP A 182 3.78 -7.71 20.39
CA ASP A 182 3.89 -6.41 19.74
C ASP A 182 2.59 -6.02 19.02
N ALA A 183 1.89 -6.98 18.42
CA ALA A 183 0.57 -6.75 17.82
C ALA A 183 -0.46 -6.35 18.87
N TYR A 184 -0.46 -7.00 20.04
CA TYR A 184 -1.29 -6.60 21.17
C TYR A 184 -0.95 -5.17 21.65
N ALA A 185 0.33 -4.82 21.75
CA ALA A 185 0.74 -3.47 22.13
C ALA A 185 0.24 -2.41 21.14
N LEU A 186 0.30 -2.69 19.84
CA LEU A 186 -0.24 -1.84 18.78
C LEU A 186 -1.76 -1.67 18.91
N LEU A 187 -2.51 -2.77 19.02
CA LEU A 187 -3.97 -2.75 19.21
C LEU A 187 -4.38 -2.03 20.49
N LYS A 188 -3.64 -2.23 21.59
CA LYS A 188 -3.86 -1.54 22.87
C LYS A 188 -3.65 -0.03 22.74
N ARG A 189 -2.64 0.41 21.97
CA ARG A 189 -2.42 1.83 21.68
C ARG A 189 -3.56 2.42 20.85
N LEU A 190 -4.06 1.67 19.86
CA LEU A 190 -5.19 2.07 19.02
C LEU A 190 -6.51 2.16 19.81
N GLY A 191 -6.75 1.24 20.73
CA GLY A 191 -7.98 1.18 21.54
C GLY A 191 -8.14 2.28 22.60
N ARG A 192 -7.10 3.07 22.88
CA ARG A 192 -7.15 4.14 23.90
C ARG A 192 -8.07 5.32 23.56
N THR A 193 -8.53 5.43 22.31
CA THR A 193 -9.39 6.55 21.86
C THR A 193 -10.89 6.25 21.92
N GLY A 194 -11.31 5.06 22.38
CA GLY A 194 -12.73 4.72 22.61
C GLY A 194 -13.56 4.42 21.35
N GLU A 195 -12.98 4.56 20.15
CA GLU A 195 -13.65 4.21 18.90
C GLU A 195 -13.74 2.68 18.73
N ARG A 196 -14.94 2.16 18.54
CA ARG A 196 -15.13 0.75 18.11
C ARG A 196 -14.81 0.64 16.63
N ARG A 197 -13.65 0.04 16.32
CA ARG A 197 -13.25 -0.34 14.96
C ARG A 197 -13.08 -1.84 14.84
N HIS A 198 -13.34 -2.33 13.63
CA HIS A 198 -12.97 -3.68 13.23
C HIS A 198 -11.50 -3.67 12.80
N TRP A 199 -10.70 -4.54 13.42
CA TRP A 199 -9.30 -4.76 13.07
C TRP A 199 -9.20 -6.12 12.38
N PHE A 200 -8.51 -6.16 11.25
CA PHE A 200 -8.24 -7.42 10.54
C PHE A 200 -6.89 -7.94 11.01
N LEU A 201 -6.83 -9.22 11.36
CA LEU A 201 -5.58 -9.89 11.71
C LEU A 201 -5.23 -10.86 10.58
N LEU A 202 -4.02 -10.73 10.04
CA LEU A 202 -3.47 -11.64 9.05
C LEU A 202 -2.33 -12.43 9.69
N VAL A 203 -2.50 -13.73 9.81
CA VAL A 203 -1.46 -14.64 10.30
C VAL A 203 -0.61 -15.05 9.10
N ASN A 204 0.64 -14.64 9.11
CA ASN A 204 1.62 -14.95 8.08
C ASN A 204 2.61 -15.99 8.61
N ASP A 205 2.97 -16.94 7.75
CA ASP A 205 4.02 -17.92 8.01
C ASP A 205 5.23 -17.51 7.16
N VAL A 206 6.29 -17.09 7.82
CA VAL A 206 7.53 -16.53 7.21
C VAL A 206 8.65 -17.54 7.32
#